data_AF-A0A961MK41-F1
#
_entry.id   AF-A0A961MK41-F1
#
_cell.length_a   1.000
_cell.length_b   1.000
_cell.length_c   1.000
_cell.angle_alpha   90.00
_cell.angle_beta   90.00
_cell.angle_gamma   90.00
#
_symmetry.space_group_name_H-M   'P 1'
#
loop_
_entity.id
_entity.type
_entity.pdbx_description
1 polymer ?
#
loop_
_entity_poly.entity_id
_entity_poly.type
_entity_poly.pdbx_seq_one_letter_code
_entity_poly.pdbx_strand_id
1 'polypeptide(L)'
;MIREFALKGAAAVISMTLCVTSAAAEKTSFIAGTAPSARPPEAPEITVFTPAPEWREQAQHGVAQPYPPSLSWLDDQGAWFTPFIHPGMTGPYDIRGWHSPQ
;
A
#
# COMPACT_ATOMS: atom_id res chain seq x y z
N MET A 1 -58.66 27.53 24.38
CA MET A 1 -58.70 26.14 24.87
C MET A 1 -58.14 25.26 23.74
N ILE A 2 -56.82 25.30 23.55
CA ILE A 2 -55.81 24.26 23.89
C ILE A 2 -55.93 23.01 23.01
N ARG A 3 -55.03 22.91 22.01
CA ARG A 3 -54.59 21.77 21.15
C ARG A 3 -54.08 22.46 19.86
N GLU A 4 -52.83 22.41 19.42
CA GLU A 4 -51.88 21.32 19.31
C GLU A 4 -50.44 21.89 19.33
N PHE A 5 -49.67 21.63 20.37
CA PHE A 5 -48.21 21.80 20.35
C PHE A 5 -47.58 20.61 21.07
N ALA A 6 -47.92 19.40 20.60
CA ALA A 6 -47.37 18.16 21.11
C ALA A 6 -46.87 17.32 19.93
N LEU A 7 -45.73 17.70 19.35
CA LEU A 7 -44.91 16.72 18.60
C LEU A 7 -43.46 17.14 18.32
N LYS A 8 -43.06 18.40 18.54
CA LYS A 8 -41.72 18.86 18.11
C LYS A 8 -40.65 18.88 19.20
N GLY A 9 -41.00 18.49 20.44
CA GLY A 9 -40.10 18.61 21.60
C GLY A 9 -39.27 17.37 21.95
N ALA A 10 -39.60 16.19 21.42
CA ALA A 10 -38.92 14.95 21.80
C ALA A 10 -37.80 14.51 20.84
N ALA A 11 -37.79 15.05 19.61
CA ALA A 11 -36.81 14.64 18.59
C ALA A 11 -35.50 15.45 18.62
N ALA A 12 -35.44 16.55 19.37
CA ALA A 12 -34.29 17.46 19.36
C ALA A 12 -33.25 17.20 20.47
N VAL A 13 -33.53 16.29 21.41
CA VAL A 13 -32.61 15.98 22.53
C VAL A 13 -31.89 14.62 22.35
N ILE A 14 -32.27 13.84 21.34
CA ILE A 14 -31.62 12.56 20.99
C ILE A 14 -30.88 12.73 19.66
N SER A 15 -29.98 13.70 19.59
CA SER A 15 -29.02 13.80 18.48
C SER A 15 -27.69 14.37 18.95
N MET A 16 -27.34 14.09 20.22
CA MET A 16 -26.07 14.46 20.84
C MET A 16 -25.53 13.27 21.63
N THR A 17 -25.53 12.09 21.03
CA THR A 17 -24.92 10.90 21.62
C THR A 17 -24.55 9.96 20.47
N LEU A 18 -23.27 9.56 20.44
CA LEU A 18 -22.64 8.60 19.51
C LEU A 18 -22.02 9.16 18.22
N CYS A 19 -21.09 10.11 18.35
CA CYS A 19 -19.85 9.95 17.57
C CYS A 19 -18.94 9.03 18.39
N VAL A 20 -19.14 7.72 18.21
CA VAL A 20 -18.18 6.70 18.63
C VAL A 20 -16.84 7.10 18.02
N THR A 21 -15.89 7.47 18.87
CA THR A 21 -14.49 7.54 18.47
C THR A 21 -14.10 6.12 18.08
N SER A 22 -14.06 5.85 16.77
CA SER A 22 -13.35 4.67 16.27
C SER A 22 -11.91 4.83 16.70
N ALA A 23 -11.55 4.23 17.84
CA ALA A 23 -10.17 3.96 18.18
C ALA A 23 -9.69 2.97 17.12
N ALA A 24 -9.19 3.50 16.00
CA ALA A 24 -8.35 2.74 15.11
C ALA A 24 -7.23 2.23 16.01
N ALA A 25 -7.22 0.92 16.28
CA ALA A 25 -6.15 0.28 17.01
C ALA A 25 -4.85 0.68 16.32
N GLU A 26 -4.07 1.54 16.99
CA GLU A 26 -2.77 1.95 16.50
C GLU A 26 -1.98 0.66 16.35
N LYS A 27 -1.71 0.26 15.09
CA LYS A 27 -0.86 -0.90 14.84
C LYS A 27 0.48 -0.55 15.45
N THR A 28 0.77 -1.09 16.63
CA THR A 28 2.01 -0.88 17.34
C THR A 28 3.13 -1.12 16.33
N SER A 29 3.96 -0.10 16.09
CA SER A 29 5.05 -0.22 15.13
C SER A 29 5.89 -1.43 15.54
N PHE A 30 6.09 -2.38 14.63
CA PHE A 30 6.86 -3.58 14.93
C PHE A 30 8.32 -3.18 15.14
N ILE A 31 8.79 -3.25 16.39
CA ILE A 31 10.20 -3.06 16.73
C ILE A 31 10.87 -4.41 16.51
N ALA A 32 11.95 -4.46 15.73
CA ALA A 32 12.66 -5.68 15.34
C ALA A 32 13.37 -6.44 16.50
N GLY A 33 12.97 -6.21 17.75
CA GLY A 33 13.61 -6.73 18.95
C GLY A 33 14.98 -6.10 19.23
N THR A 34 15.65 -6.57 20.27
CA THR A 34 16.98 -6.12 20.69
C THR A 34 18.11 -7.06 20.23
N ALA A 35 17.77 -8.19 19.59
CA ALA A 35 18.70 -9.21 19.13
C ALA A 35 18.82 -9.16 17.59
N PRO A 36 19.81 -8.45 17.02
CA PRO A 36 19.88 -8.19 15.57
C PRO A 36 20.14 -9.44 14.72
N SER A 37 20.66 -10.51 15.31
CA SER A 37 20.89 -11.79 14.62
C SER A 37 19.66 -12.70 14.58
N ALA A 38 18.56 -12.31 15.24
CA ALA A 38 17.35 -13.12 15.32
C ALA A 38 16.15 -12.34 14.76
N ARG A 39 15.36 -13.01 13.93
CA ARG A 39 14.04 -12.51 13.54
C ARG A 39 13.05 -12.80 14.67
N PRO A 40 12.33 -11.80 15.23
CA PRO A 40 11.36 -12.07 16.27
C PRO A 40 10.22 -12.97 15.75
N PRO A 41 9.68 -13.87 16.59
CA PRO A 41 8.66 -14.84 16.16
C PRO A 41 7.34 -14.18 15.72
N GLU A 42 7.03 -13.01 16.26
CA GLU A 42 5.84 -12.22 15.93
C GLU A 42 6.06 -11.23 14.75
N ALA A 43 7.21 -11.31 14.07
CA ALA A 43 7.50 -10.48 12.90
C ALA A 43 6.54 -10.79 11.74
N PRO A 44 5.91 -9.77 11.12
CA PRO A 44 5.05 -9.97 9.95
C PRO A 44 5.78 -10.65 8.79
N GLU A 45 5.14 -11.64 8.18
CA GLU A 45 5.67 -12.39 7.04
C GLU A 45 4.69 -12.34 5.86
N ILE A 46 5.25 -12.25 4.65
CA ILE A 46 4.49 -12.37 3.41
C ILE A 46 4.53 -13.84 2.99
N THR A 47 3.42 -14.56 3.14
CA THR A 47 3.32 -15.99 2.76
C THR A 47 2.89 -16.19 1.31
N VAL A 48 2.19 -15.21 0.73
CA VAL A 48 1.75 -15.19 -0.66
C VAL A 48 1.86 -13.77 -1.20
N PHE A 49 2.37 -13.63 -2.41
CA PHE A 49 2.37 -12.37 -3.14
C PHE A 49 1.76 -12.58 -4.53
N THR A 50 0.61 -11.94 -4.74
CA THR A 50 -0.05 -11.89 -6.04
C THR A 50 0.02 -10.46 -6.55
N PRO A 51 0.86 -10.14 -7.56
CA PRO A 51 0.95 -8.78 -8.08
C PRO A 51 -0.39 -8.39 -8.73
N ALA A 52 -0.93 -7.25 -8.31
CA ALA A 52 -2.09 -6.65 -8.96
C ALA A 52 -1.71 -6.16 -10.37
N PRO A 53 -2.67 -6.04 -11.31
CA PRO A 53 -2.38 -5.56 -12.67
C PRO A 53 -1.61 -4.24 -12.71
N GLU A 54 -1.93 -3.31 -11.80
CA GLU A 54 -1.31 -1.99 -11.69
C GLU A 54 0.17 -2.09 -11.31
N TRP A 55 0.57 -3.11 -10.56
CA TRP A 55 1.97 -3.37 -10.23
C TRP A 55 2.79 -3.62 -11.49
N ARG A 56 2.23 -4.40 -12.43
CA ARG A 56 2.89 -4.76 -13.69
C ARG A 56 2.98 -3.57 -14.64
N GLU A 57 1.94 -2.75 -14.69
CA GLU A 57 1.95 -1.49 -15.44
C GLU A 57 3.04 -0.55 -14.92
N GLN A 58 3.13 -0.40 -13.59
CA GLN A 58 4.15 0.44 -12.96
C GLN A 58 5.57 -0.10 -13.20
N ALA A 59 5.78 -1.42 -13.03
CA ALA A 59 7.08 -2.05 -13.23
C ALA A 59 7.63 -1.85 -14.65
N GLN A 60 6.74 -1.88 -15.66
CA GLN A 60 7.11 -1.75 -17.07
C GLN A 60 6.98 -0.33 -17.61
N HIS A 61 6.52 0.61 -16.80
CA HIS A 61 6.32 1.99 -17.23
C HIS A 61 7.64 2.60 -17.76
N GLY A 62 7.60 3.13 -18.98
CA GLY A 62 8.77 3.73 -19.63
C GLY A 62 9.74 2.73 -20.28
N VAL A 63 9.47 1.43 -20.23
CA VAL A 63 10.23 0.43 -21.00
C VAL A 63 9.70 0.40 -22.43
N ALA A 64 10.61 0.45 -23.40
CA ALA A 64 10.25 0.45 -24.82
C ALA A 64 9.57 -0.87 -25.24
N GLN A 65 8.56 -0.75 -26.12
CA GLN A 65 7.87 -1.88 -26.72
C GLN A 65 8.54 -2.31 -28.04
N PRO A 66 8.52 -3.61 -28.40
CA PRO A 66 8.00 -4.72 -27.63
C PRO A 66 8.85 -4.98 -26.37
N TYR A 67 8.20 -5.34 -25.26
CA TYR A 67 8.93 -5.64 -24.02
C TYR A 67 10.00 -6.73 -24.27
N PRO A 68 11.25 -6.52 -23.80
CA PRO A 68 12.30 -7.51 -23.98
C PRO A 68 11.91 -8.87 -23.38
N PRO A 69 12.17 -10.01 -24.04
CA PRO A 69 11.89 -11.33 -23.47
C PRO A 69 12.59 -11.58 -22.12
N SER A 70 13.72 -10.91 -21.90
CA SER A 70 14.44 -10.91 -20.63
C SER A 70 13.68 -10.25 -19.48
N LEU A 71 12.52 -9.62 -19.69
CA LEU A 71 11.68 -9.05 -18.64
C LEU A 71 10.69 -10.06 -18.03
N SER A 72 10.63 -11.29 -18.56
CA SER A 72 9.76 -12.38 -18.08
C SER A 72 9.98 -12.75 -16.60
N TRP A 73 11.15 -12.45 -16.03
CA TRP A 73 11.39 -12.64 -14.59
C TRP A 73 10.45 -11.84 -13.69
N LEU A 74 9.74 -10.83 -14.20
CA LEU A 74 8.70 -10.13 -13.45
C LEU A 74 7.58 -11.06 -12.97
N ASP A 75 7.37 -12.20 -13.63
CA ASP A 75 6.42 -13.22 -13.21
C ASP A 75 6.90 -13.99 -11.96
N ASP A 76 8.21 -14.14 -11.78
CA ASP A 76 8.83 -14.96 -10.73
C ASP A 76 9.39 -14.13 -9.55
N GLN A 77 9.45 -12.80 -9.69
CA GLN A 77 10.06 -11.92 -8.69
C GLN A 77 9.39 -11.97 -7.32
N GLY A 78 8.08 -12.18 -7.25
CA GLY A 78 7.35 -12.07 -5.99
C GLY A 78 7.45 -10.67 -5.37
N ALA A 79 7.46 -10.60 -4.03
CA ALA A 79 7.55 -9.34 -3.27
C ALA A 79 9.00 -8.83 -3.08
N TRP A 80 9.98 -9.42 -3.77
CA TRP A 80 11.39 -9.09 -3.58
C TRP A 80 11.73 -7.73 -4.22
N PHE A 81 12.61 -6.97 -3.55
CA PHE A 81 13.13 -5.73 -4.09
C PHE A 81 13.99 -6.01 -5.34
N THR A 82 13.82 -5.17 -6.37
CA THR A 82 14.72 -5.12 -7.53
C THR A 82 14.91 -3.67 -7.98
N PRO A 83 16.11 -3.27 -8.42
CA PRO A 83 16.30 -1.93 -8.96
C PRO A 83 15.49 -1.71 -10.24
N PHE A 84 15.24 -2.74 -11.05
CA PHE A 84 14.68 -2.59 -12.41
C PHE A 84 13.26 -2.00 -12.46
N ILE A 85 12.44 -2.23 -11.42
CA ILE A 85 11.05 -1.73 -11.37
C ILE A 85 10.93 -0.34 -10.75
N HIS A 86 12.04 0.23 -10.25
CA HIS A 86 12.05 1.57 -9.67
C HIS A 86 12.50 2.62 -10.69
N PRO A 87 11.89 3.83 -10.68
CA PRO A 87 12.30 4.92 -11.55
C PRO A 87 13.68 5.47 -11.16
N GLY A 88 14.39 6.06 -12.12
CA GLY A 88 15.60 6.84 -11.86
C GLY A 88 16.86 6.01 -11.57
N MET A 89 16.82 4.71 -11.81
CA MET A 89 18.03 3.89 -11.78
C MET A 89 19.01 4.32 -12.88
N THR A 90 20.31 4.17 -12.60
CA THR A 90 21.40 4.53 -13.52
C THR A 90 22.21 3.30 -13.93
N GLY A 91 23.04 3.45 -14.96
CA GLY A 91 23.97 2.42 -15.42
C GLY A 91 23.25 1.14 -15.84
N PRO A 92 23.71 -0.06 -15.42
CA PRO A 92 23.15 -1.34 -15.87
C PRO A 92 21.70 -1.58 -15.43
N TYR A 93 21.17 -0.77 -14.51
CA TYR A 93 19.81 -0.87 -14.02
C TYR A 93 18.83 0.08 -14.73
N ASP A 94 19.33 0.97 -15.60
CA ASP A 94 18.51 1.88 -16.39
C ASP A 94 17.94 1.19 -17.63
N ILE A 95 17.00 0.27 -17.41
CA ILE A 95 16.31 -0.44 -18.49
C ILE A 95 15.39 0.46 -19.33
N ARG A 96 15.22 1.73 -18.92
CA ARG A 96 14.40 2.73 -19.59
C ARG A 96 15.23 3.69 -20.45
N GLY A 97 16.56 3.63 -20.33
CA GLY A 97 17.50 4.47 -21.07
C GLY A 97 17.42 5.95 -20.72
N TRP A 98 16.88 6.33 -19.56
CA TRP A 98 16.68 7.74 -19.17
C TRP A 98 17.98 8.54 -19.04
N HIS A 99 19.11 7.86 -18.81
CA HIS A 99 20.43 8.46 -18.64
C HIS A 99 21.38 8.13 -19.80
N SER A 100 20.86 7.63 -20.92
CA SER A 100 21.67 7.42 -22.12
C SER A 100 22.16 8.77 -22.67
N PRO A 101 23.44 8.90 -23.03
CA PRO A 101 23.92 10.11 -23.70
C PRO A 101 23.17 10.27 -25.04
N GLN A 102 22.75 11.50 -25.31
CA GLN A 102 22.11 11.91 -26.58
C GLN A 102 23.12 11.92 -27.72
#